data_AF-A0A7D9LQQ1-F1
#
_entry.id   AF-A0A7D9LQQ1-F1
#
_cell.length_a   1.000
_cell.length_b   1.000
_cell.length_c   1.000
_cell.angle_alpha   90.00
_cell.angle_beta   90.00
_cell.angle_gamma   90.00
#
_symmetry.space_group_name_H-M   'P 1'
#
loop_
_entity.id
_entity.type
_entity.pdbx_description
1 polymer ?
#
loop_
_entity_poly.entity_id
_entity_poly.type
_entity_poly.pdbx_seq_one_letter_code
_entity_poly.pdbx_strand_id
1 'polypeptide(L)'
;MRQARKKGLLNDKDKRLRLSYAREMTRVLRDHSDYYTNHVAFYLDAVSFVHKNDPRKAAIQPNSRVWRKKGEGLAVTAKGSKTLAGGIRLHVLAAIAWGKGIILSKVYNKMNGDFFAEFVQNNFNLCFGKAGPKTGRKRLF
;
A
#
# COMPACT_ATOMS: atom_id res chain seq x y z
N MET A 1 -18.76 -22.23 17.91
CA MET A 1 -17.64 -21.33 18.28
C MET A 1 -17.22 -20.47 17.09
N ARG A 2 -17.16 -19.14 17.23
CA ARG A 2 -16.64 -18.24 16.17
C ARG A 2 -15.10 -18.35 16.13
N GLN A 3 -14.58 -19.11 15.18
CA GLN A 3 -13.14 -19.25 14.95
C GLN A 3 -12.62 -18.04 14.14
N ALA A 4 -11.64 -17.32 14.69
CA ALA A 4 -10.98 -16.19 14.03
C ALA A 4 -9.90 -16.70 13.04
N ARG A 5 -9.77 -16.08 11.85
CA ARG A 5 -8.91 -16.58 10.75
C ARG A 5 -7.80 -15.59 10.38
N LYS A 6 -6.64 -16.12 9.95
CA LYS A 6 -5.45 -15.36 9.51
C LYS A 6 -5.81 -14.27 8.48
N LYS A 7 -5.25 -13.07 8.69
CA LYS A 7 -5.39 -11.88 7.84
C LYS A 7 -4.91 -12.16 6.41
N GLY A 8 -5.68 -11.81 5.39
CA GLY A 8 -5.28 -11.92 3.97
C GLY A 8 -5.92 -13.05 3.16
N LEU A 9 -6.96 -13.70 3.69
CA LEU A 9 -7.71 -14.71 2.93
C LEU A 9 -8.64 -14.02 1.93
N LEU A 10 -8.37 -14.23 0.64
CA LEU A 10 -9.18 -13.72 -0.47
C LEU A 10 -10.52 -14.47 -0.52
N ASN A 11 -11.62 -13.73 -0.63
CA ASN A 11 -12.91 -14.31 -0.98
C ASN A 11 -12.99 -14.56 -2.50
N ASP A 12 -14.04 -15.23 -2.98
CA ASP A 12 -14.14 -15.57 -4.41
C ASP A 12 -14.36 -14.36 -5.32
N LYS A 13 -14.96 -13.27 -4.81
CA LYS A 13 -15.07 -11.99 -5.52
C LYS A 13 -13.69 -11.35 -5.69
N ASP A 14 -12.87 -11.33 -4.64
CA ASP A 14 -11.50 -10.82 -4.67
C ASP A 14 -10.65 -11.62 -5.66
N LYS A 15 -10.77 -12.96 -5.66
CA LYS A 15 -10.07 -13.83 -6.61
C LYS A 15 -10.47 -13.54 -8.06
N ARG A 16 -11.77 -13.43 -8.33
CA ARG A 16 -12.29 -13.10 -9.68
C ARG A 16 -11.77 -11.75 -10.16
N LEU A 17 -11.83 -10.72 -9.30
CA LEU A 17 -11.34 -9.38 -9.65
C LEU A 17 -9.85 -9.39 -9.98
N ARG A 18 -9.03 -10.03 -9.13
CA ARG A 18 -7.58 -10.14 -9.35
C ARG A 18 -7.24 -10.92 -10.61
N LEU A 19 -7.97 -12.01 -10.90
CA LEU A 19 -7.76 -12.81 -12.10
C LEU A 19 -8.15 -12.02 -13.37
N SER A 20 -9.25 -11.28 -13.33
CA SER A 20 -9.68 -10.43 -14.44
C SER A 20 -8.61 -9.39 -14.77
N TYR A 21 -8.14 -8.66 -13.75
CA TYR A 21 -7.06 -7.68 -13.91
C TYR A 21 -5.77 -8.32 -14.43
N ALA A 22 -5.36 -9.48 -13.90
CA ALA A 22 -4.16 -10.17 -14.37
C ALA A 22 -4.26 -10.55 -15.86
N ARG A 23 -5.42 -11.06 -16.31
CA ARG A 23 -5.66 -11.40 -17.72
C ARG A 23 -5.64 -10.18 -18.63
N GLU A 24 -6.21 -9.07 -18.16
CA GLU A 24 -6.16 -7.79 -18.88
C GLU A 24 -4.73 -7.30 -19.03
N MET A 25 -3.96 -7.29 -17.94
CA MET A 25 -2.54 -6.92 -17.98
C MET A 25 -1.72 -7.83 -18.87
N THR A 26 -2.00 -9.14 -18.93
CA THR A 26 -1.33 -10.04 -19.90
C THR A 26 -1.54 -9.58 -21.34
N ARG A 27 -2.70 -9.00 -21.68
CA ARG A 27 -2.95 -8.45 -23.03
C ARG A 27 -2.19 -7.15 -23.23
N VAL A 28 -2.27 -6.21 -22.28
CA VAL A 28 -1.54 -4.93 -22.33
C VAL A 28 -0.04 -5.14 -22.50
N LEU A 29 0.53 -6.10 -21.78
CA LEU A 29 1.97 -6.42 -21.82
C LEU A 29 2.42 -7.06 -23.14
N ARG A 30 1.51 -7.59 -23.96
CA ARG A 30 1.86 -8.06 -25.32
C ARG A 30 2.21 -6.88 -26.23
N ASP A 31 1.43 -5.80 -26.11
CA ASP A 31 1.62 -4.60 -26.93
C ASP A 31 2.63 -3.63 -26.31
N HIS A 32 2.75 -3.63 -24.98
CA HIS A 32 3.61 -2.74 -24.20
C HIS A 32 4.40 -3.54 -23.16
N SER A 33 5.44 -4.25 -23.60
CA SER A 33 6.26 -5.10 -22.72
C SER A 33 6.97 -4.31 -21.59
N ASP A 34 7.17 -3.02 -21.78
CA ASP A 34 7.83 -2.09 -20.87
C ASP A 34 6.85 -1.32 -19.96
N TYR A 35 5.56 -1.66 -19.96
CA TYR A 35 4.49 -0.96 -19.23
C TYR A 35 4.87 -0.54 -17.80
N TYR A 36 5.37 -1.46 -16.99
CA TYR A 36 5.70 -1.19 -15.58
C TYR A 36 6.91 -0.27 -15.38
N THR A 37 7.72 -0.08 -16.41
CA THR A 37 8.91 0.76 -16.35
C THR A 37 8.68 2.15 -16.95
N ASN A 38 7.87 2.18 -18.03
CA ASN A 38 7.74 3.30 -18.94
C ASN A 38 6.31 3.82 -19.09
N HIS A 39 5.31 3.20 -18.49
CA HIS A 39 3.93 3.71 -18.52
C HIS A 39 3.42 4.08 -17.12
N VAL A 40 4.03 3.53 -16.06
CA VAL A 40 3.76 3.92 -14.67
C VAL A 40 4.74 5.01 -14.23
N ALA A 41 4.23 6.15 -13.74
CA ALA A 41 5.06 7.24 -13.25
C ALA A 41 5.83 6.82 -11.98
N PHE A 42 5.10 6.37 -10.96
CA PHE A 42 5.64 5.85 -9.72
C PHE A 42 4.63 4.94 -9.02
N TYR A 43 5.12 4.12 -8.08
CA TYR A 43 4.31 3.33 -7.17
C TYR A 43 4.31 3.98 -5.80
N LEU A 44 3.16 4.02 -5.14
CA LEU A 44 2.99 4.60 -3.81
C LEU A 44 2.43 3.53 -2.87
N ASP A 45 3.01 3.39 -1.69
CA ASP A 45 2.45 2.55 -0.63
C ASP A 45 2.66 3.16 0.77
N ALA A 46 1.79 2.78 1.69
CA ALA A 46 1.86 3.14 3.10
C ALA A 46 2.38 1.94 3.91
N VAL A 47 3.55 2.11 4.51
CA VAL A 47 4.19 1.10 5.35
C VAL A 47 4.24 1.55 6.80
N SER A 48 4.47 0.62 7.72
CA SER A 48 4.58 0.93 9.14
C SER A 48 5.66 0.10 9.80
N PHE A 49 6.54 0.78 10.52
CA PHE A 49 7.61 0.17 11.30
C PHE A 49 7.22 0.22 12.78
N VAL A 50 7.46 -0.88 13.48
CA VAL A 50 7.22 -0.97 14.93
C VAL A 50 8.57 -0.94 15.61
N HIS A 51 8.77 0.04 16.50
CA HIS A 51 9.95 0.14 17.34
C HIS A 51 9.57 -0.14 18.80
N LYS A 52 10.38 -0.98 19.47
CA LYS A 52 10.20 -1.38 20.86
C LYS A 52 11.45 -0.96 21.64
N ASN A 53 11.33 0.08 22.45
CA ASN A 53 12.45 0.60 23.24
C ASN A 53 12.81 -0.32 24.42
N ASP A 54 11.82 -1.03 24.98
CA ASP A 54 11.98 -2.01 26.06
C ASP A 54 11.32 -3.33 25.65
N PRO A 55 12.12 -4.32 25.17
CA PRO A 55 11.61 -5.62 24.76
C PRO A 55 10.87 -6.37 25.87
N ARG A 56 11.26 -6.19 27.14
CA ARG A 56 10.64 -6.88 28.29
C ARG A 56 9.25 -6.33 28.58
N LYS A 57 9.10 -5.00 28.67
CA LYS A 57 7.77 -4.37 28.81
C LYS A 57 6.86 -4.68 27.63
N ALA A 58 7.38 -4.67 26.41
CA ALA A 58 6.60 -4.94 25.20
C ALA A 58 6.26 -6.42 24.98
N ALA A 59 6.97 -7.35 25.63
CA ALA A 59 6.65 -8.79 25.64
C ALA A 59 5.56 -9.13 26.67
N ILE A 60 5.47 -8.37 27.77
CA ILE A 60 4.45 -8.53 28.81
C ILE A 60 3.11 -7.90 28.39
N GLN A 61 3.13 -6.95 27.44
CA GLN A 61 1.89 -6.38 26.89
C GLN A 61 1.01 -7.47 26.24
N PRO A 62 -0.32 -7.46 26.49
CA PRO A 62 -1.21 -8.47 25.95
C PRO A 62 -1.07 -8.61 24.43
N ASN A 63 -0.94 -9.84 23.94
CA ASN A 63 -0.94 -10.16 22.52
C ASN A 63 -2.28 -9.79 21.89
N SER A 64 -2.42 -8.55 21.46
CA SER A 64 -3.69 -8.07 20.98
C SER A 64 -3.91 -8.47 19.52
N ARG A 65 -4.75 -9.49 19.42
CA ARG A 65 -4.99 -10.35 18.27
C ARG A 65 -6.11 -9.70 17.43
N VAL A 66 -5.77 -8.81 16.48
CA VAL A 66 -6.76 -8.23 15.54
C VAL A 66 -7.12 -9.25 14.46
N TRP A 67 -8.26 -9.92 14.61
CA TRP A 67 -8.79 -10.86 13.63
C TRP A 67 -10.11 -10.35 13.05
N ARG A 68 -10.36 -10.59 11.75
CA ARG A 68 -11.63 -10.27 11.09
C ARG A 68 -12.65 -11.40 11.26
N LYS A 69 -13.95 -11.08 11.11
CA LYS A 69 -15.03 -12.08 11.12
C LYS A 69 -15.00 -12.90 9.81
N LYS A 70 -15.48 -14.15 9.87
CA LYS A 70 -15.59 -15.03 8.69
C LYS A 70 -16.52 -14.39 7.65
N GLY A 71 -16.07 -14.27 6.40
CA GLY A 71 -16.86 -13.74 5.29
C GLY A 71 -16.82 -12.22 5.12
N GLU A 72 -16.08 -11.50 5.97
CA GLU A 72 -15.90 -10.05 5.83
C GLU A 72 -14.93 -9.77 4.67
N GLY A 73 -15.49 -9.48 3.48
CA GLY A 73 -14.72 -9.11 2.29
C GLY A 73 -13.90 -7.83 2.48
N LEU A 74 -12.95 -7.58 1.58
CA LEU A 74 -12.25 -6.29 1.54
C LEU A 74 -13.20 -5.23 0.96
N ALA A 75 -13.95 -4.53 1.82
CA ALA A 75 -14.65 -3.31 1.40
C ALA A 75 -13.64 -2.22 0.96
N VAL A 76 -12.45 -2.23 1.56
CA VAL A 76 -11.31 -1.36 1.24
C VAL A 76 -10.08 -2.25 1.08
N THR A 77 -9.31 -2.03 0.00
CA THR A 77 -8.07 -2.78 -0.33
C THR A 77 -6.95 -2.53 0.68
N ALA A 78 -7.02 -1.42 1.41
CA ALA A 78 -6.08 -1.09 2.48
C ALA A 78 -6.19 -2.10 3.63
N LYS A 79 -5.05 -2.69 3.95
CA LYS A 79 -4.90 -3.64 5.06
C LYS A 79 -5.04 -2.88 6.37
N GLY A 80 -6.16 -3.06 7.09
CA GLY A 80 -6.41 -2.38 8.37
C GLY A 80 -5.22 -2.46 9.35
N SER A 81 -5.04 -1.40 10.14
CA SER A 81 -3.89 -1.19 11.04
C SER A 81 -3.58 -2.40 11.93
N LYS A 82 -2.28 -2.70 12.14
CA LYS A 82 -1.82 -3.60 13.20
C LYS A 82 -1.88 -2.85 14.54
N THR A 83 -3.08 -2.46 15.00
CA THR A 83 -3.28 -1.46 16.06
C THR A 83 -2.75 -1.88 17.44
N LEU A 84 -2.21 -3.10 17.55
CA LEU A 84 -2.21 -3.90 18.77
C LEU A 84 -0.89 -4.67 18.98
N ALA A 85 0.20 -4.28 18.31
CA ALA A 85 1.51 -4.96 18.40
C ALA A 85 2.41 -4.50 19.58
N GLY A 86 1.91 -3.59 20.44
CA GLY A 86 2.77 -2.82 21.36
C GLY A 86 3.79 -1.94 20.62
N GLY A 87 4.52 -1.09 21.36
CA GLY A 87 5.61 -0.25 20.82
C GLY A 87 5.17 1.02 20.07
N ILE A 88 6.14 1.88 19.79
CA ILE A 88 5.98 3.12 19.02
C ILE A 88 5.93 2.75 17.54
N ARG A 89 5.00 3.33 16.78
CA ARG A 89 4.89 3.09 15.34
C ARG A 89 5.25 4.32 14.55
N LEU A 90 6.08 4.09 13.54
CA LEU A 90 6.34 5.05 12.49
C LEU A 90 5.54 4.63 11.26
N HIS A 91 4.56 5.43 10.85
CA HIS A 91 3.87 5.23 9.59
C HIS A 91 4.52 6.10 8.51
N VAL A 92 4.77 5.50 7.34
CA VAL A 92 5.47 6.17 6.24
C VAL A 92 4.72 5.92 4.94
N LEU A 93 4.42 6.99 4.21
CA LEU A 93 4.06 6.94 2.79
C LEU A 93 5.34 7.03 1.98
N ALA A 94 5.61 6.03 1.15
CA ALA A 94 6.79 5.99 0.30
C ALA A 94 6.38 5.85 -1.17
N ALA A 95 6.98 6.66 -2.04
CA ALA A 95 6.84 6.55 -3.49
C ALA A 95 8.16 6.16 -4.14
N ILE A 96 8.10 5.22 -5.08
CA ILE A 96 9.25 4.71 -5.83
C ILE A 96 8.99 4.80 -7.34
N ALA A 97 9.98 5.26 -8.11
CA ALA A 97 9.93 5.28 -9.57
C ALA A 97 11.03 4.42 -10.17
N TRP A 98 10.69 3.72 -11.27
CA TRP A 98 11.65 2.91 -12.01
C TRP A 98 12.85 3.74 -12.47
N GLY A 99 14.06 3.24 -12.21
CA GLY A 99 15.32 3.92 -12.53
C GLY A 99 15.64 5.15 -11.66
N LYS A 100 14.81 5.48 -10.67
CA LYS A 100 15.01 6.65 -9.77
C LYS A 100 15.09 6.29 -8.29
N GLY A 101 14.60 5.11 -7.90
CA GLY A 101 14.51 4.73 -6.49
C GLY A 101 13.42 5.51 -5.76
N ILE A 102 13.61 5.74 -4.46
CA ILE A 102 12.63 6.45 -3.62
C ILE A 102 12.60 7.93 -3.98
N ILE A 103 11.44 8.42 -4.43
CA ILE A 103 11.23 9.82 -4.83
C ILE A 103 10.48 10.64 -3.78
N LEU A 104 9.79 9.96 -2.85
CA LEU A 104 9.09 10.56 -1.71
C LEU A 104 9.09 9.58 -0.53
N SER A 105 9.32 10.11 0.67
CA SER A 105 9.10 9.40 1.94
C SER A 105 8.54 10.41 2.94
N LYS A 106 7.33 10.18 3.43
CA LYS A 106 6.60 11.09 4.34
C LYS A 106 6.06 10.33 5.53
N VAL A 107 6.45 10.74 6.72
CA VAL A 107 5.88 10.22 7.96
C VAL A 107 4.46 10.78 8.11
N TYR A 108 3.53 9.95 8.59
CA TYR A 108 2.17 10.37 8.90
C TYR A 108 1.68 9.76 10.21
N ASN A 109 0.70 10.39 10.84
CA ASN A 109 0.11 9.88 12.09
C ASN A 109 -1.17 9.09 11.85
N LYS A 110 -2.10 9.66 11.07
CA LYS A 110 -3.41 9.05 10.78
C LYS A 110 -3.75 9.21 9.31
N MET A 111 -4.07 8.09 8.65
CA MET A 111 -4.55 8.09 7.27
C MET A 111 -6.07 8.25 7.27
N ASN A 112 -6.56 9.44 6.91
CA ASN A 112 -7.97 9.70 6.61
C ASN A 112 -8.08 10.32 5.20
N GLY A 113 -9.32 10.53 4.73
CA GLY A 113 -9.58 11.08 3.40
C GLY A 113 -8.95 12.47 3.21
N ASP A 114 -9.15 13.37 4.17
CA ASP A 114 -8.68 14.75 4.11
C ASP A 114 -7.14 14.82 4.05
N PHE A 115 -6.45 14.08 4.93
CA PHE A 115 -5.00 13.97 4.91
C PHE A 115 -4.49 13.44 3.58
N PHE A 116 -5.13 12.41 3.02
CA PHE A 116 -4.69 11.84 1.75
C PHE A 116 -4.94 12.80 0.57
N ALA A 117 -6.05 13.53 0.58
CA ALA A 117 -6.33 14.56 -0.43
C ALA A 117 -5.29 15.69 -0.39
N GLU A 118 -5.00 16.21 0.80
CA GLU A 118 -3.96 17.21 1.01
C GLU A 118 -2.57 16.65 0.62
N PHE A 119 -2.28 15.40 0.97
CA PHE A 119 -1.05 14.73 0.59
C PHE A 119 -0.89 14.67 -0.94
N VAL A 120 -1.94 14.31 -1.67
CA VAL A 120 -1.92 14.28 -3.14
C VAL A 120 -1.64 15.67 -3.70
N GLN A 121 -2.40 16.69 -3.27
CA GLN A 121 -2.24 18.07 -3.73
C GLN A 121 -0.82 18.59 -3.51
N ASN A 122 -0.25 18.33 -2.33
CA ASN A 122 1.04 18.87 -1.94
C ASN A 122 2.25 18.12 -2.53
N ASN A 123 2.09 16.84 -2.91
CA ASN A 123 3.25 15.99 -3.22
C ASN A 123 3.23 15.38 -4.62
N PHE A 124 2.07 15.18 -5.27
CA PHE A 124 2.03 14.43 -6.53
C PHE A 124 2.72 15.16 -7.68
N ASN A 125 2.55 16.48 -7.80
CA ASN A 125 3.24 17.27 -8.83
C ASN A 125 4.77 17.14 -8.72
N LEU A 126 5.30 17.17 -7.48
CA LEU A 126 6.72 16.95 -7.22
C LEU A 126 7.15 15.51 -7.54
N CYS A 127 6.32 14.51 -7.21
CA CYS A 127 6.59 13.11 -7.54
C CYS A 127 6.64 12.87 -9.04
N PHE A 128 5.70 13.44 -9.81
CA PHE A 128 5.72 13.38 -11.27
C PHE A 128 6.94 14.07 -11.88
N GLY A 129 7.37 15.20 -11.29
CA GLY A 129 8.63 15.85 -11.66
C GLY A 129 9.84 14.94 -11.44
N LYS A 130 9.94 14.34 -10.25
CA LYS A 130 11.05 13.43 -9.88
C LYS A 130 11.06 12.11 -10.64
N ALA A 131 9.89 11.55 -10.95
CA ALA A 131 9.74 10.36 -11.77
C ALA A 131 10.26 10.59 -13.20
N GLY A 132 10.23 11.84 -13.67
CA GLY A 132 10.71 12.24 -14.98
C GLY A 132 9.73 11.93 -16.11
N PRO A 133 10.05 12.35 -17.34
CA PRO A 133 9.27 11.97 -18.52
C PRO A 133 9.37 10.47 -18.76
N LYS A 134 8.26 9.88 -19.17
CA LYS A 134 8.17 8.48 -19.62
C LYS A 134 8.04 8.42 -21.14
N THR A 135 8.18 7.23 -21.74
CA THR A 135 8.25 7.04 -23.20
C THR A 135 7.11 7.77 -23.91
N GLY A 136 7.43 8.55 -24.95
CA GLY A 136 6.45 9.35 -25.71
C GLY A 136 5.93 10.61 -25.01
N ARG A 137 6.54 11.05 -23.90
CA ARG A 137 6.13 12.22 -23.08
C ARG A 137 4.70 12.14 -22.51
N LYS A 138 4.01 11.00 -22.69
CA LYS A 138 2.68 10.75 -22.13
C LYS A 138 2.85 10.12 -20.75
N ARG A 139 2.20 10.70 -19.74
CA ARG A 139 2.09 10.13 -18.40
C ARG A 139 0.70 9.50 -18.29
N LEU A 140 0.61 8.19 -18.10
CA LEU A 140 -0.63 7.57 -17.65
C LEU A 140 -0.61 7.63 -16.13
N PHE A 141 -1.05 8.78 -15.63
CA PHE A 141 -1.07 9.18 -14.22
C PHE A 141 0.32 9.05 -13.58
#